data_AF-A0A8T4WQ81-F1
#
_entry.id   AF-A0A8T4WQ81-F1
#
_cell.length_a   1.000
_cell.length_b   1.000
_cell.length_c   1.000
_cell.angle_alpha   90.00
_cell.angle_beta   90.00
_cell.angle_gamma   90.00
#
_symmetry.space_group_name_H-M   'P 1'
#
loop_
_entity.id
_entity.type
_entity.pdbx_description
1 polymer ?
#
loop_
_entity_poly.entity_id
_entity_poly.type
_entity_poly.pdbx_seq_one_letter_code
_entity_poly.pdbx_strand_id
1 'polypeptide(L)'
;MNKWETEFLQKLVELDTNSVEKINYPQCAEVLIDYCKDADLQVEVFDSEDGGISQPNVVATMDVGAEKTVLLCTHYDIVPAGEREEWSRDPFALTVEKG
;
A
#
# COMPACT_ATOMS: atom_id res chain seq x y z
N MET A 1 12.72 -11.69 7.10
CA MET A 1 12.21 -10.32 6.92
C MET A 1 12.62 -9.52 8.15
N ASN A 2 13.10 -8.29 7.98
CA ASN A 2 13.44 -7.46 9.14
C ASN A 2 12.16 -6.91 9.79
N LYS A 3 12.26 -6.43 11.04
CA LYS A 3 11.10 -5.96 11.81
C LYS A 3 10.34 -4.82 11.09
N TRP A 4 11.07 -3.91 10.44
CA TRP A 4 10.50 -2.77 9.72
C TRP A 4 9.66 -3.23 8.52
N GLU A 5 10.18 -4.17 7.72
CA GLU A 5 9.49 -4.73 6.55
C GLU A 5 8.21 -5.46 6.95
N THR A 6 8.24 -6.23 8.04
CA THR A 6 7.05 -6.95 8.53
C THR A 6 6.01 -5.99 9.10
N GLU A 7 6.42 -4.98 9.87
CA GLU A 7 5.52 -3.95 10.38
C GLU A 7 4.88 -3.13 9.26
N PHE A 8 5.66 -2.79 8.22
CA PHE A 8 5.15 -2.12 7.03
C PHE A 8 4.06 -2.96 6.35
N LEU A 9 4.39 -4.21 6.02
CA LEU A 9 3.46 -5.12 5.35
C LEU A 9 2.21 -5.37 6.20
N GLN A 10 2.36 -5.50 7.52
CA GLN A 10 1.23 -5.67 8.42
C GLN A 10 0.26 -4.49 8.34
N LYS A 11 0.74 -3.24 8.39
CA LYS A 11 -0.12 -2.06 8.27
C LYS A 11 -0.85 -1.98 6.93
N LEU A 12 -0.21 -2.42 5.84
CA LEU A 12 -0.87 -2.49 4.54
C LEU A 12 -1.97 -3.57 4.52
N VAL A 13 -1.70 -4.76 5.06
CA VAL A 13 -2.65 -5.87 5.11
C VAL A 13 -3.86 -5.56 6.01
N GLU A 14 -3.68 -4.77 7.07
CA GLU A 14 -4.76 -4.35 7.96
C GLU A 14 -5.81 -3.45 7.27
N LEU A 15 -5.47 -2.87 6.13
CA LEU A 15 -6.35 -1.97 5.38
C LEU A 15 -7.05 -2.73 4.25
N ASP A 16 -8.36 -2.85 4.37
CA ASP A 16 -9.20 -3.37 3.29
C ASP A 16 -9.28 -2.34 2.15
N THR A 17 -8.39 -2.45 1.17
CA THR A 17 -8.35 -1.61 -0.04
C THR A 17 -9.10 -2.27 -1.20
N ASN A 18 -10.23 -2.91 -0.92
CA ASN A 18 -11.07 -3.55 -1.93
C ASN A 18 -11.46 -2.58 -3.06
N SER A 19 -11.10 -2.95 -4.28
CA SER A 19 -11.31 -2.13 -5.47
C SER A 19 -12.71 -2.09 -6.06
N VAL A 20 -13.57 -3.02 -5.66
CA VAL A 20 -15.00 -3.00 -6.01
C VAL A 20 -15.72 -1.91 -5.21
N GLU A 21 -15.43 -1.81 -3.92
CA GLU A 21 -16.04 -0.84 -3.01
C GLU A 21 -15.27 0.49 -2.96
N LYS A 22 -14.01 0.50 -3.42
CA LYS A 22 -13.11 1.66 -3.46
C LYS A 22 -12.93 2.30 -2.08
N ILE A 23 -12.65 1.47 -1.08
CA ILE A 23 -12.52 1.86 0.33
C ILE A 23 -11.06 1.93 0.77
N ASN A 24 -10.80 2.70 1.82
CA ASN A 24 -9.51 2.84 2.51
C ASN A 24 -8.29 3.28 1.66
N TYR A 25 -8.49 3.74 0.43
CA TYR A 25 -7.36 4.18 -0.42
C TYR A 25 -6.59 5.37 0.17
N PRO A 26 -7.23 6.44 0.68
CA PRO A 26 -6.50 7.55 1.30
C PRO A 26 -5.66 7.10 2.50
N GLN A 27 -6.23 6.23 3.34
CA GLN A 27 -5.57 5.70 4.53
C GLN A 27 -4.36 4.83 4.16
N CYS A 28 -4.49 3.99 3.14
CA CYS A 28 -3.37 3.18 2.66
C CYS A 28 -2.28 4.05 2.04
N ALA A 29 -2.66 5.07 1.25
CA ALA A 29 -1.71 6.03 0.71
C ALA A 29 -0.97 6.82 1.80
N GLU A 30 -1.64 7.21 2.89
CA GLU A 30 -0.98 7.84 4.05
C GLU A 30 0.11 6.93 4.66
N VAL A 31 -0.18 5.64 4.83
CA VAL A 31 0.84 4.66 5.29
C VAL A 31 2.02 4.61 4.31
N LEU A 32 1.77 4.55 3.00
CA LEU A 32 2.83 4.55 2.00
C LEU A 32 3.68 5.83 2.05
N ILE A 33 3.03 7.00 2.16
CA ILE A 33 3.69 8.30 2.23
C ILE A 33 4.62 8.37 3.44
N ASP A 34 4.16 7.92 4.61
CA ASP A 34 4.95 7.93 5.83
C ASP A 34 6.19 7.04 5.70
N TYR A 35 6.03 5.80 5.23
CA TYR A 35 7.16 4.88 5.05
C TYR A 35 8.13 5.33 3.96
N CYS A 36 7.65 5.94 2.88
CA CYS A 36 8.51 6.52 1.85
C CYS A 36 9.32 7.71 2.40
N LYS A 37 8.70 8.59 3.20
CA LYS A 37 9.39 9.71 3.84
C LYS A 37 10.40 9.25 4.89
N ASP A 38 10.07 8.26 5.69
CA ASP A 38 10.98 7.64 6.67
C ASP A 38 12.21 7.00 5.99
N ALA A 39 12.08 6.64 4.71
CA ALA A 39 13.17 6.15 3.86
C ALA A 39 13.88 7.26 3.05
N ASP A 40 13.68 8.53 3.40
CA ASP A 40 14.26 9.71 2.74
C ASP A 40 13.89 9.88 1.26
N LEU A 41 12.75 9.33 0.83
CA LEU A 41 12.23 9.50 -0.53
C LEU A 41 11.47 10.82 -0.67
N GLN A 42 11.59 11.44 -1.84
CA GLN A 42 10.73 12.57 -2.23
C GLN A 42 9.36 12.04 -2.65
N VAL A 43 8.28 12.55 -2.08
CA VAL A 43 6.93 12.00 -2.29
C VAL A 43 6.00 13.07 -2.88
N GLU A 44 5.37 12.72 -4.00
CA GLU A 44 4.28 13.47 -4.63
C GLU A 44 3.02 12.59 -4.67
N VAL A 45 1.85 13.21 -4.52
CA VAL A 45 0.56 12.51 -4.54
C VAL A 45 -0.31 13.08 -5.65
N PHE A 46 -0.78 12.21 -6.53
CA PHE A 46 -1.68 12.55 -7.62
C PHE A 46 -3.02 11.83 -7.41
N ASP A 47 -4.04 12.57 -7.02
CA ASP A 47 -5.38 12.03 -6.82
C ASP A 47 -6.22 12.21 -8.06
N SER A 48 -6.80 11.12 -8.57
CA SER A 48 -7.68 11.17 -9.76
C SER A 48 -9.12 11.53 -9.41
N GLU A 49 -9.53 11.34 -8.16
CA GLU A 49 -10.91 11.53 -7.67
C GLU A 49 -11.98 10.87 -8.58
N ASP A 50 -11.68 9.72 -9.20
CA ASP A 50 -12.58 9.08 -10.16
C ASP A 50 -13.93 8.71 -9.51
N GLY A 51 -15.01 9.24 -10.10
CA GLY A 51 -16.37 9.12 -9.55
C GLY A 51 -16.62 9.91 -8.27
N GLY A 52 -15.78 10.89 -7.95
CA GLY A 52 -15.82 11.64 -6.68
C GLY A 52 -15.23 10.87 -5.50
N ILE A 53 -14.54 9.76 -5.77
CA ILE A 53 -13.86 8.93 -4.76
C ILE A 53 -12.36 9.13 -4.93
N SER A 54 -11.70 9.58 -3.86
CA SER A 54 -10.25 9.74 -3.80
C SER A 54 -9.54 8.43 -4.12
N GLN A 55 -8.64 8.47 -5.11
CA GLN A 55 -7.82 7.35 -5.59
C GLN A 55 -6.37 7.85 -5.75
N PRO A 56 -5.67 8.08 -4.63
CA PRO A 56 -4.35 8.69 -4.63
C PRO A 56 -3.29 7.76 -5.22
N ASN A 57 -2.53 8.28 -6.17
CA ASN A 57 -1.32 7.66 -6.68
C ASN A 57 -0.12 8.27 -5.96
N VAL A 58 0.61 7.45 -5.21
CA VAL A 58 1.82 7.87 -4.49
C VAL A 58 3.02 7.67 -5.42
N VAL A 59 3.71 8.76 -5.74
CA VAL A 59 4.94 8.74 -6.53
C VAL A 59 6.10 9.08 -5.60
N ALA A 60 6.91 8.06 -5.29
CA ALA A 60 8.10 8.21 -4.45
C ALA A 60 9.37 8.13 -5.31
N THR A 61 10.25 9.11 -5.16
CA THR A 61 11.47 9.26 -5.97
C THR A 61 12.70 9.23 -5.08
N MET A 62 13.67 8.38 -5.47
CA MET A 62 15.04 8.41 -4.97
C MET A 62 15.96 8.91 -6.07
N ASP A 63 16.35 10.18 -6.01
CA ASP A 63 17.34 10.72 -6.95
C ASP A 63 18.76 10.47 -6.44
N VAL A 64 19.52 9.68 -7.20
CA VAL A 64 20.93 9.36 -6.93
C VAL A 64 21.88 9.93 -7.97
N GLY A 65 21.39 10.84 -8.84
CA GLY A 65 22.18 11.43 -9.92
C GLY A 65 22.55 10.46 -11.04
N ALA A 66 21.79 9.38 -11.21
CA ALA A 66 22.03 8.38 -12.26
C ALA A 66 21.58 8.88 -13.64
N GLU A 67 22.24 8.43 -14.70
CA GLU A 67 21.87 8.75 -16.09
C GLU A 67 20.50 8.19 -16.49
N LYS A 68 20.09 7.08 -15.86
CA LYS A 68 18.84 6.37 -16.16
C LYS A 68 18.01 6.22 -14.91
N THR A 69 16.69 6.36 -15.09
CA THR A 69 15.69 6.13 -14.04
C THR A 69 15.04 4.76 -14.22
N VAL A 70 14.90 4.01 -13.13
CA VAL A 70 14.08 2.80 -13.09
C VAL A 70 12.75 3.14 -12.44
N LEU A 71 11.64 2.83 -13.12
CA LEU A 71 10.30 2.95 -12.57
C LEU A 71 9.84 1.60 -12.04
N LEU A 72 9.47 1.56 -10.76
CA LEU A 72 8.71 0.46 -10.17
C LEU A 72 7.24 0.88 -10.12
N CYS A 73 6.43 0.37 -11.05
CA CYS A 73 5.00 0.63 -11.10
C CYS A 73 4.26 -0.55 -10.44
N THR A 74 3.52 -0.27 -9.38
CA THR A 74 2.74 -1.23 -8.61
C THR A 74 1.42 -0.60 -8.17
N HIS A 75 0.52 -1.42 -7.64
CA HIS A 75 -0.73 -0.98 -7.06
C HIS A 75 -0.85 -1.50 -5.61
N TYR A 76 -1.75 -0.90 -4.82
CA TYR A 76 -1.98 -1.25 -3.40
C TYR A 76 -3.45 -1.61 -3.12
N ASP A 77 -4.33 -1.46 -4.10
CA ASP A 77 -5.69 -1.96 -4.04
C ASP A 77 -5.71 -3.49 -4.24
N ILE A 78 -6.71 -4.12 -3.64
CA ILE A 78 -6.89 -5.56 -3.70
C ILE A 78 -8.28 -5.92 -4.22
N VAL A 79 -8.48 -7.18 -4.54
CA VAL A 79 -9.81 -7.74 -4.78
C VAL A 79 -10.54 -7.97 -3.46
N PRO A 80 -11.88 -8.06 -3.44
CA PRO A 80 -12.63 -8.44 -2.24
C PRO A 80 -12.10 -9.75 -1.64
N ALA A 81 -11.95 -9.80 -0.32
CA ALA A 81 -11.47 -10.99 0.38
C ALA A 81 -12.46 -12.17 0.35
N GLY A 82 -13.71 -11.95 -0.04
CA GLY A 82 -14.78 -12.94 0.04
C GLY A 82 -15.30 -13.13 1.46
N GLU A 83 -15.89 -14.29 1.74
CA GLU A 83 -16.46 -14.62 3.05
C GLU A 83 -15.34 -14.90 4.05
N ARG A 84 -15.31 -14.15 5.17
CA ARG A 84 -14.22 -14.23 6.16
C ARG A 84 -14.15 -15.61 6.82
N GLU A 85 -15.28 -16.30 6.93
CA GLU A 85 -15.41 -17.63 7.53
C GLU A 85 -14.75 -18.73 6.69
N GLU A 86 -14.52 -18.50 5.38
CA GLU A 86 -13.80 -19.43 4.51
C GLU A 86 -12.29 -19.37 4.71
N TRP A 87 -11.80 -18.30 5.36
CA TRP A 87 -10.39 -18.15 5.64
C TRP A 87 -9.99 -18.88 6.92
N SER A 88 -8.84 -19.56 6.87
CA SER A 88 -8.26 -20.16 8.08
C SER A 88 -7.70 -19.13 9.07
N ARG A 89 -7.43 -17.91 8.62
CA ARG A 89 -6.92 -16.76 9.38
C ARG A 89 -7.63 -15.50 8.89
N ASP A 90 -7.74 -14.46 9.72
CA ASP A 90 -8.35 -13.22 9.28
C ASP A 90 -7.56 -12.64 8.07
N PRO A 91 -8.21 -12.41 6.90
CA PRO A 91 -7.53 -11.91 5.70
C PRO A 91 -6.93 -10.52 5.87
N PHE A 92 -7.40 -9.74 6.86
CA PHE A 92 -6.90 -8.40 7.19
C PHE A 92 -6.05 -8.40 8.47
N ALA A 93 -5.57 -9.57 8.91
CA ALA A 93 -4.56 -9.66 9.95
C ALA A 93 -3.38 -10.50 9.46
N LEU A 94 -2.24 -9.83 9.19
CA LEU A 94 -1.02 -10.51 8.77
C LEU A 94 -0.66 -11.62 9.77
N THR A 95 -0.69 -12.86 9.30
CA THR A 95 -0.31 -14.03 10.10
C THR A 95 0.96 -14.66 9.54
N VAL A 96 1.99 -14.81 10.37
CA VAL A 96 3.24 -15.48 10.00
C VAL A 96 3.24 -16.91 10.57
N GLU A 97 3.35 -17.91 9.71
CA GLU A 97 3.44 -19.31 10.12
C GLU A 97 4.56 -20.02 9.37
N LYS A 98 5.38 -20.80 10.10
CA LYS A 98 6.51 -21.57 9.54
C LYS A 98 7.50 -20.71 8.73
N GLY A 99 7.66 -19.44 9.11
CA GLY A 99 8.57 -18.46 8.49
C GLY A 99 9.97 -18.42 9.10
#